data_AF-T2IV68-F1
#
_entry.id   AF-T2IV68-F1
#
_cell.length_a   1.000
_cell.length_b   1.000
_cell.length_c   1.000
_cell.angle_alpha   90.00
_cell.angle_beta   90.00
_cell.angle_gamma   90.00
#
_symmetry.space_group_name_H-M   'P 1'
#
loop_
_entity.id
_entity.type
_entity.pdbx_description
1 polymer ?
#
loop_
_entity_poly.entity_id
_entity_poly.type
_entity_poly.pdbx_seq_one_letter_code
_entity_poly.pdbx_strand_id
1 'polypeptide(L)'
;MVRTIKAKEKEKKKPGRKPKLIIEDQILMTLQYLREYRTYYHIGKDWKISESSVCRIVHKIENILIKSRQFRLPGKKELWQSS
;
A
#
# COMPACT_ATOMS: atom_id res chain seq x y z
N MET A 1 2.20 -4.27 8.22
CA MET A 1 2.20 -3.92 6.77
C MET A 1 3.60 -3.93 6.16
N VAL A 2 4.57 -3.18 6.72
CA VAL A 2 5.95 -3.07 6.18
C VAL A 2 6.64 -4.44 6.01
N ARG A 3 6.57 -5.31 7.02
CA ARG A 3 7.17 -6.66 6.98
C ARG A 3 6.63 -7.50 5.82
N THR A 4 5.31 -7.48 5.62
CA THR A 4 4.61 -8.20 4.54
C THR A 4 5.08 -7.74 3.16
N ILE A 5 5.21 -6.42 2.97
CA ILE A 5 5.65 -5.84 1.69
C ILE A 5 7.14 -6.10 1.45
N LYS A 6 7.99 -5.97 2.48
CA LYS A 6 9.42 -6.32 2.39
C LYS A 6 9.62 -7.80 2.03
N ALA A 7 8.84 -8.71 2.61
CA ALA A 7 8.88 -10.13 2.24
C ALA A 7 8.52 -10.34 0.75
N LYS A 8 7.45 -9.69 0.28
CA LYS A 8 7.03 -9.76 -1.13
C LYS A 8 8.03 -9.15 -2.12
N GLU A 9 8.75 -8.10 -1.74
CA GLU A 9 9.83 -7.55 -2.58
C GLU A 9 11.03 -8.50 -2.65
N LYS A 10 11.35 -9.23 -1.57
CA LYS A 10 12.43 -10.24 -1.57
C LYS A 10 12.13 -11.45 -2.44
N GLU A 11 10.86 -11.83 -2.60
CA GLU A 11 10.45 -12.95 -3.47
C GLU A 11 10.66 -12.68 -4.97
N LYS A 12 10.92 -11.42 -5.37
CA LYS A 12 11.10 -11.07 -6.79
C LYS A 12 12.42 -11.59 -7.32
N LYS A 13 12.35 -12.53 -8.27
CA LYS A 13 13.51 -13.09 -8.97
C LYS A 13 14.27 -12.08 -9.84
N LYS A 14 13.58 -11.08 -10.40
CA LYS A 14 14.18 -10.00 -11.21
C LYS A 14 13.63 -8.66 -10.76
N PRO A 15 14.29 -7.96 -9.82
CA PRO A 15 13.88 -6.61 -9.46
C PRO A 15 14.14 -5.68 -10.67
N GLY A 16 13.10 -4.98 -11.11
CA GLY A 16 13.22 -3.94 -12.13
C GLY A 16 13.89 -2.67 -11.58
N ARG A 17 13.56 -1.51 -12.16
CA ARG A 17 14.04 -0.22 -11.67
C ARG A 17 13.70 -0.02 -10.20
N LYS A 18 14.71 0.36 -9.40
CA LYS A 18 14.52 0.71 -7.99
C LYS A 18 13.54 1.89 -7.89
N PRO A 19 12.50 1.81 -7.04
CA PRO A 19 11.58 2.93 -6.84
C PRO A 19 12.31 4.12 -6.21
N LYS A 20 11.85 5.34 -6.52
CA LYS A 20 12.40 6.59 -5.98
C LYS A 20 12.19 6.71 -4.46
N LEU A 21 11.08 6.13 -3.97
CA LEU A 21 10.72 6.13 -2.56
C LEU A 21 11.09 4.82 -1.87
N ILE A 22 11.47 4.90 -0.59
CA ILE A 22 11.59 3.74 0.29
C ILE A 22 10.22 3.07 0.50
N ILE A 23 10.22 1.81 0.97
CA ILE A 23 9.00 1.02 1.10
C ILE A 23 8.06 1.64 2.14
N GLU A 24 8.63 2.18 3.22
CA GLU A 24 7.93 2.85 4.31
C GLU A 24 7.15 4.08 3.80
N ASP A 25 7.77 4.93 2.99
CA ASP A 25 7.14 6.11 2.39
C ASP A 25 6.03 5.73 1.41
N GLN A 26 6.22 4.67 0.62
CA GLN A 26 5.18 4.17 -0.26
C GLN A 26 3.94 3.73 0.53
N ILE A 27 4.14 3.10 1.70
CA ILE A 27 3.06 2.70 2.59
C ILE A 27 2.41 3.92 3.22
N LEU A 28 3.20 4.89 3.69
CA LEU A 28 2.69 6.13 4.28
C LEU A 28 1.81 6.89 3.30
N MET A 29 2.24 7.00 2.04
CA MET A 29 1.46 7.63 0.96
C MET A 29 0.15 6.88 0.69
N THR A 30 0.17 5.55 0.73
CA THR A 30 -1.05 4.73 0.57
C THR A 30 -2.01 4.93 1.74
N LEU A 31 -1.50 5.04 2.97
CA LEU A 31 -2.31 5.32 4.15
C LEU A 31 -2.92 6.72 4.14
N GLN A 32 -2.19 7.74 3.66
CA GLN A 32 -2.74 9.09 3.44
C GLN A 32 -3.92 9.04 2.47
N TYR A 33 -3.77 8.32 1.35
CA TYR A 33 -4.85 8.13 0.40
C TYR A 33 -6.08 7.47 1.04
N LEU A 34 -5.90 6.37 1.78
CA LEU A 34 -7.01 5.65 2.42
C LEU A 34 -7.70 6.47 3.53
N ARG A 35 -6.96 7.32 4.24
CA ARG A 35 -7.50 8.13 5.34
C ARG A 35 -8.23 9.37 4.86
N GLU A 36 -7.65 10.09 3.91
CA GLU A 36 -8.12 11.43 3.53
C GLU A 36 -8.82 11.45 2.16
N TYR A 37 -8.78 10.33 1.43
CA TYR A 37 -9.34 10.19 0.08
C TYR A 37 -8.91 11.31 -0.89
N ARG A 38 -7.73 11.91 -0.63
CA ARG A 38 -7.18 13.02 -1.38
C ARG A 38 -6.80 12.56 -2.79
N THR A 39 -7.01 13.40 -3.80
CA THR A 39 -6.71 13.01 -5.19
C THR A 39 -5.23 12.72 -5.39
N TYR A 40 -4.93 11.77 -6.28
CA TYR A 40 -3.55 11.36 -6.56
C TYR A 40 -2.66 12.51 -7.05
N TYR A 41 -3.23 13.51 -7.74
CA TYR A 41 -2.55 14.73 -8.14
C TYR A 41 -1.98 15.49 -6.93
N HIS A 42 -2.81 15.72 -5.90
CA HIS A 42 -2.38 16.47 -4.72
C HIS A 42 -1.34 15.71 -3.89
N ILE A 43 -1.52 14.39 -3.73
CA ILE A 43 -0.53 13.54 -3.07
C ILE A 43 0.79 13.56 -3.87
N GLY A 44 0.72 13.48 -5.20
CA GLY A 44 1.90 13.58 -6.06
C GLY A 44 2.64 14.91 -5.92
N LYS A 45 1.90 16.01 -5.75
CA LYS A 45 2.47 17.35 -5.51
C LYS A 45 3.25 17.40 -4.19
N ASP A 46 2.68 16.89 -3.11
CA ASP A 46 3.31 16.88 -1.78
C ASP A 46 4.59 16.03 -1.77
N TRP A 47 4.57 14.88 -2.45
CA TRP A 47 5.69 13.93 -2.51
C TRP A 47 6.68 14.19 -3.67
N LYS A 48 6.41 15.19 -4.53
CA LYS A 48 7.20 15.52 -5.74
C LYS A 48 7.34 14.33 -6.71
N ILE A 49 6.23 13.65 -6.98
CA ILE A 49 6.13 12.52 -7.91
C ILE A 49 4.93 12.73 -8.86
N SER A 50 5.00 12.17 -10.06
CA SER A 50 3.86 12.17 -10.97
C SER A 50 2.66 11.44 -10.38
N GLU A 51 1.46 11.95 -10.67
CA GLU A 51 0.18 11.33 -10.31
C GLU A 51 0.13 9.85 -10.74
N SER A 52 0.59 9.56 -11.95
CA SER A 52 0.65 8.20 -12.49
C SER A 52 1.51 7.25 -11.65
N SER A 53 2.57 7.75 -11.03
CA SER A 53 3.42 6.95 -10.14
C SER A 53 2.75 6.72 -8.79
N VAL A 54 2.05 7.71 -8.25
CA VAL A 54 1.25 7.58 -7.01
C VAL A 54 0.19 6.49 -7.20
N CYS A 55 -0.59 6.58 -8.27
CA CYS A 55 -1.62 5.60 -8.63
C CYS A 55 -1.03 4.17 -8.73
N ARG A 56 0.12 3.99 -9.40
CA ARG A 56 0.79 2.69 -9.49
C ARG A 56 1.26 2.16 -8.13
N ILE A 57 1.78 3.03 -7.26
CA ILE A 57 2.27 2.64 -5.93
C ILE A 57 1.12 2.22 -5.03
N VAL A 58 0.05 3.03 -4.95
CA VAL A 58 -1.15 2.75 -4.16
C VAL A 58 -1.74 1.41 -4.58
N HIS A 59 -2.06 1.23 -5.87
CA HIS A 59 -2.60 -0.02 -6.38
C HIS A 59 -1.67 -1.21 -6.12
N LYS A 60 -0.34 -1.04 -6.24
CA LYS A 60 0.61 -2.12 -5.97
C LYS A 60 0.56 -2.55 -4.51
N ILE A 61 0.55 -1.59 -3.58
CA ILE A 61 0.53 -1.87 -2.14
C ILE A 61 -0.80 -2.51 -1.75
N GLU A 62 -1.93 -1.96 -2.19
CA GLU A 62 -3.26 -2.52 -1.93
C GLU A 62 -3.34 -3.97 -2.40
N ASN A 63 -2.90 -4.26 -3.64
CA ASN A 63 -2.89 -5.61 -4.17
C ASN A 63 -2.05 -6.58 -3.34
N ILE A 64 -0.89 -6.13 -2.84
CA ILE A 64 -0.05 -6.95 -1.96
C ILE A 64 -0.76 -7.23 -0.63
N LEU A 65 -1.36 -6.20 -0.02
CA LEU A 65 -2.05 -6.33 1.26
C LEU A 65 -3.29 -7.23 1.14
N ILE A 66 -4.09 -7.07 0.09
CA ILE A 66 -5.26 -7.91 -0.20
C ILE A 66 -4.84 -9.37 -0.38
N LYS A 67 -3.80 -9.63 -1.18
CA LYS A 67 -3.28 -10.99 -1.39
C LYS A 67 -2.72 -11.61 -0.13
N SER A 68 -2.13 -10.81 0.76
CA SER A 68 -1.57 -11.32 2.02
C SER A 68 -2.64 -11.85 2.98
N ARG A 69 -3.90 -11.40 2.86
CA ARG A 69 -5.04 -11.72 3.75
C ARG A 69 -4.83 -11.44 5.25
N GLN A 70 -3.65 -10.96 5.66
CA GLN A 70 -3.30 -10.67 7.06
C GLN A 70 -4.10 -9.52 7.67
N PHE A 71 -4.59 -8.60 6.84
CA PHE A 71 -5.32 -7.41 7.26
C PHE A 71 -6.82 -7.50 6.93
N ARG A 72 -7.33 -8.71 6.64
CA ARG A 72 -8.76 -8.91 6.47
C ARG A 72 -9.43 -8.89 7.83
N LEU A 73 -10.53 -8.16 7.91
CA LEU A 73 -11.44 -8.29 9.04
C LEU A 73 -12.07 -9.70 9.04
N PRO A 74 -12.26 -10.31 10.22
CA PRO A 74 -12.99 -11.55 10.35
C PRO A 74 -14.46 -11.34 9.93
N GLY A 75 -15.17 -12.45 9.69
CA GLY A 75 -16.55 -12.39 9.20
C GLY A 75 -17.46 -11.64 10.16
N LYS A 76 -18.55 -11.03 9.65
CA LYS A 76 -19.52 -10.28 10.48
C LYS A 76 -19.93 -11.08 11.73
N LYS A 77 -20.22 -12.37 11.58
CA LYS A 77 -20.61 -13.26 12.69
C LYS A 77 -19.54 -13.40 13.77
N GLU A 78 -18.26 -13.47 13.39
CA GLU A 78 -17.14 -13.58 14.32
C GLU A 78 -16.94 -12.28 15.10
N LEU A 79 -17.13 -11.14 14.43
CA LEU A 79 -17.04 -9.81 15.07
C LEU A 79 -18.07 -9.61 16.18
N TRP A 80 -19.28 -10.16 16.04
CA TRP A 80 -20.34 -10.06 17.06
C TRP A 80 -20.12 -10.98 18.27
N GLN A 81 -19.33 -12.04 18.14
CA GLN A 81 -19.06 -12.97 19.26
C GLN A 81 -17.95 -12.48 20.20
N SER A 82 -17.14 -11.53 19.73
CA SER A 82 -16.06 -10.90 20.50
C SER A 82 -16.48 -9.64 21.27
N SER A 83 -17.79 -9.33 21.32
CA SER A 83 -18.38 -8.17 22.01
C SER A 83 -19.12 -8.57 23.27
#